data_AF-A0A0W0SA27-F1
#
_entry.id   AF-A0A0W0SA27-F1
#
_cell.length_a   1.000
_cell.length_b   1.000
_cell.length_c   1.000
_cell.angle_alpha   90.00
_cell.angle_beta   90.00
_cell.angle_gamma   90.00
#
_symmetry.space_group_name_H-M   'P 1'
#
loop_
_entity.id
_entity.type
_entity.pdbx_description
1 polymer ?
#
loop_
_entity_poly.entity_id
_entity_poly.type
_entity_poly.pdbx_seq_one_letter_code
_entity_poly.pdbx_strand_id
1 'polypeptide(L)'
;MQMKLFKQQPIPKTSQEAFDILSCSYDLDDIQSIFFNFKQLVSIRKSVLTSHALPNSTVPDNQAFIIDLEARINRLQTAVAEGKPYPTLYGDVCKVKEGLGVILGYYQSQIKKDQPIASSFVRDAQSRSSQITALASEVAGDEHPFLNKIDSRMLTKYTINYCATDIMQDDVATIAEIVQKPYLADHSDDPKFSYIS
;
A
#
# COMPACT_ATOMS: atom_id res chain seq x y z
N MET A 1 -40.71 -0.63 -25.97
CA MET A 1 -39.43 -1.04 -25.36
C MET A 1 -39.13 -0.06 -24.23
N GLN A 2 -39.47 -0.39 -22.98
CA GLN A 2 -39.26 0.50 -21.83
C GLN A 2 -37.78 0.44 -21.42
N MET A 3 -37.06 1.56 -21.55
CA MET A 3 -35.77 1.76 -20.90
C MET A 3 -36.00 1.72 -19.40
N LYS A 4 -35.52 0.67 -18.72
CA LYS A 4 -35.37 0.69 -17.27
C LYS A 4 -34.32 1.75 -16.95
N LEU A 5 -34.77 2.95 -16.57
CA LEU A 5 -33.96 3.92 -15.87
C LEU A 5 -33.51 3.26 -14.57
N PHE A 6 -32.30 2.72 -14.55
CA PHE A 6 -31.65 2.32 -13.31
C PHE A 6 -31.51 3.59 -12.46
N LYS A 7 -32.36 3.74 -11.45
CA LYS A 7 -32.18 4.78 -10.44
C LYS A 7 -30.81 4.53 -9.81
N GLN A 8 -29.96 5.57 -9.74
CA GLN A 8 -28.71 5.49 -8.99
C GLN A 8 -29.07 5.03 -7.57
N GLN A 9 -28.50 3.90 -7.15
CA GLN A 9 -28.65 3.47 -5.76
C GLN A 9 -27.96 4.50 -4.87
N PRO A 10 -28.59 4.91 -3.75
CA PRO A 10 -27.95 5.82 -2.81
C PRO A 10 -26.64 5.20 -2.30
N ILE A 11 -25.66 6.06 -2.01
CA ILE A 11 -24.40 5.62 -1.41
C ILE A 11 -24.73 5.01 -0.03
N PRO A 12 -24.30 3.77 0.26
CA PRO A 12 -24.54 3.16 1.56
C PRO A 12 -23.94 4.01 2.69
N LYS A 13 -24.62 4.05 3.85
CA LYS A 13 -24.16 4.83 5.00
C LYS A 13 -22.74 4.45 5.44
N THR A 14 -22.37 3.18 5.35
CA THR A 14 -20.99 2.71 5.60
C THR A 14 -19.97 3.38 4.69
N SER A 15 -20.27 3.51 3.39
CA SER A 15 -19.39 4.17 2.41
C SER A 15 -19.34 5.68 2.61
N GLN A 16 -20.41 6.30 3.13
CA GLN A 16 -20.39 7.71 3.49
C GLN A 16 -19.51 7.97 4.73
N GLU A 17 -19.70 7.19 5.79
CA GLU A 17 -18.93 7.34 7.02
C GLU A 17 -17.44 7.07 6.82
N ALA A 18 -17.11 6.02 6.05
CA ALA A 18 -15.74 5.72 5.70
C ALA A 18 -15.10 6.85 4.90
N PHE A 19 -15.84 7.45 3.96
CA PHE A 19 -15.39 8.61 3.21
C PHE A 19 -15.13 9.82 4.12
N ASP A 20 -16.04 10.11 5.05
CA ASP A 20 -15.91 11.24 5.97
C ASP A 20 -14.67 11.07 6.88
N ILE A 21 -14.44 9.85 7.39
CA ILE A 21 -13.26 9.52 8.20
C ILE A 21 -11.97 9.66 7.38
N LEU A 22 -11.92 9.08 6.17
CA LEU A 22 -10.74 9.17 5.32
C LEU A 22 -10.44 10.62 4.93
N SER A 23 -11.47 11.43 4.67
CA SER A 23 -11.32 12.85 4.30
C SER A 23 -10.82 13.73 5.46
N CYS A 24 -10.94 13.26 6.70
CA CYS A 24 -10.53 13.97 7.91
C CYS A 24 -9.26 13.38 8.57
N SER A 25 -8.55 12.48 7.88
CA SER A 25 -7.38 11.78 8.42
C SER A 25 -6.21 11.80 7.42
N TYR A 26 -5.02 11.44 7.90
CA TYR A 26 -3.83 11.23 7.05
C TYR A 26 -3.67 9.78 6.58
N ASP A 27 -4.67 8.92 6.86
CA ASP A 27 -4.56 7.48 6.68
C ASP A 27 -4.26 7.09 5.22
N LEU A 28 -4.81 7.80 4.23
CA LEU A 28 -4.52 7.50 2.82
C LEU A 28 -3.08 7.83 2.41
N ASP A 29 -2.47 8.86 3.02
CA ASP A 29 -1.08 9.23 2.77
C ASP A 29 -0.14 8.20 3.40
N ASP A 30 -0.45 7.76 4.61
CA ASP A 30 0.26 6.68 5.30
C ASP A 30 0.18 5.36 4.51
N ILE A 31 -1.03 4.97 4.07
CA ILE A 31 -1.27 3.79 3.23
C ILE A 31 -0.46 3.86 1.94
N GLN A 32 -0.45 5.02 1.28
CA GLN A 32 0.30 5.20 0.04
C GLN A 32 1.81 5.06 0.28
N SER A 33 2.31 5.60 1.39
CA SER A 33 3.73 5.55 1.76
C SER A 33 4.17 4.12 2.07
N ILE A 34 3.41 3.39 2.89
CA ILE A 34 3.61 1.96 3.17
C ILE A 34 3.62 1.16 1.86
N PHE A 35 2.63 1.37 1.00
CA PHE A 35 2.52 0.63 -0.25
C PHE A 35 3.67 0.95 -1.22
N PHE A 36 4.14 2.20 -1.22
CA PHE A 36 5.31 2.61 -1.98
C PHE A 36 6.59 1.90 -1.51
N ASN A 37 6.84 1.87 -0.20
CA ASN A 37 7.96 1.16 0.42
C ASN A 37 7.90 -0.33 0.11
N PHE A 38 6.72 -0.94 0.27
CA PHE A 38 6.49 -2.34 -0.01
C PHE A 38 6.87 -2.72 -1.44
N LYS A 39 6.47 -1.89 -2.44
CA LYS A 39 6.84 -2.10 -3.85
C LYS A 39 8.35 -2.09 -4.10
N GLN A 40 9.13 -1.38 -3.28
CA GLN A 40 10.60 -1.37 -3.41
C GLN A 40 11.25 -2.60 -2.76
N LEU A 41 10.64 -3.13 -1.71
CA LEU A 41 11.18 -4.20 -0.86
C LEU A 41 10.76 -5.60 -1.35
N VAL A 42 9.57 -5.72 -1.93
CA VAL A 42 9.04 -7.00 -2.40
C VAL A 42 9.71 -7.43 -3.72
N SER A 43 10.16 -8.69 -3.75
CA SER A 43 10.50 -9.36 -5.01
C SER A 43 9.28 -10.10 -5.56
N ILE A 44 8.79 -9.72 -6.74
CA ILE A 44 7.67 -10.41 -7.41
C ILE A 44 7.90 -11.91 -7.53
N ARG A 45 9.14 -12.33 -7.82
CA ARG A 45 9.49 -13.73 -8.07
C ARG A 45 9.97 -14.48 -6.83
N LYS A 46 10.65 -13.81 -5.90
CA LYS A 46 11.31 -14.46 -4.75
C LYS A 46 10.50 -14.36 -3.45
N SER A 47 9.54 -13.44 -3.37
CA SER A 47 8.74 -13.26 -2.15
C SER A 47 7.56 -14.21 -2.15
N VAL A 48 7.24 -14.71 -0.95
CA VAL A 48 6.00 -15.42 -0.70
C VAL A 48 5.13 -14.49 0.14
N LEU A 49 4.01 -14.06 -0.43
CA LEU A 49 3.02 -13.24 0.26
C LEU A 49 1.91 -14.14 0.79
N THR A 50 1.46 -13.87 2.02
CA THR A 50 0.43 -14.66 2.67
C THR A 50 -0.76 -13.80 3.09
N SER A 51 -1.97 -14.31 2.89
CA SER A 51 -3.22 -13.67 3.29
C SER A 51 -4.08 -14.64 4.10
N HIS A 52 -4.48 -14.25 5.31
CA HIS A 52 -5.40 -15.03 6.14
C HIS A 52 -6.80 -15.15 5.54
N ALA A 53 -7.15 -14.33 4.55
CA ALA A 53 -8.43 -14.41 3.84
C ALA A 53 -8.47 -15.53 2.78
N LEU A 54 -7.34 -16.15 2.45
CA LEU A 54 -7.25 -17.19 1.42
C LEU A 54 -7.26 -18.61 2.01
N PRO A 55 -7.95 -19.58 1.39
CA PRO A 55 -7.98 -20.97 1.86
C PRO A 55 -6.59 -21.62 2.03
N ASN A 56 -5.66 -21.32 1.11
CA ASN A 56 -4.28 -21.82 1.14
C ASN A 56 -3.30 -20.81 1.74
N SER A 57 -3.82 -19.72 2.30
CA SER A 57 -3.08 -18.60 2.89
C SER A 57 -2.01 -17.93 2.02
N THR A 58 -1.76 -18.38 0.79
CA THR A 58 -0.69 -17.88 -0.09
C THR A 58 -1.30 -17.10 -1.24
N VAL A 59 -0.76 -15.92 -1.51
CA VAL A 59 -1.12 -15.12 -2.69
C VAL A 59 -0.52 -15.79 -3.93
N PRO A 60 -1.35 -16.21 -4.90
CA PRO A 60 -0.87 -16.98 -6.05
C PRO A 60 -0.06 -16.13 -7.05
N ASP A 61 -0.37 -14.84 -7.15
CA ASP A 61 0.28 -13.89 -8.06
C ASP A 61 0.54 -12.57 -7.33
N ASN A 62 1.82 -12.35 -6.99
CA ASN A 62 2.28 -11.13 -6.32
C ASN A 62 2.06 -9.88 -7.18
N GLN A 63 2.17 -9.99 -8.51
CA GLN A 63 2.00 -8.85 -9.41
C GLN A 63 0.53 -8.45 -9.50
N ALA A 64 -0.37 -9.42 -9.63
CA ALA A 64 -1.81 -9.17 -9.62
C ALA A 64 -2.27 -8.56 -8.29
N PHE A 65 -1.74 -9.05 -7.18
CA PHE A 65 -2.00 -8.48 -5.85
C PHE A 65 -1.60 -7.00 -5.75
N ILE A 66 -0.38 -6.66 -6.19
CA ILE A 66 0.12 -5.27 -6.16
C ILE A 66 -0.77 -4.37 -7.04
N ILE A 67 -1.12 -4.82 -8.25
CA ILE A 67 -1.96 -4.03 -9.16
C ILE A 67 -3.37 -3.79 -8.58
N ASP A 68 -4.00 -4.82 -8.01
CA ASP A 68 -5.33 -4.68 -7.42
C ASP A 68 -5.31 -3.73 -6.22
N LEU A 69 -4.31 -3.87 -5.33
CA LEU A 69 -4.15 -2.99 -4.17
C LEU A 69 -3.89 -1.54 -4.59
N GLU A 70 -3.02 -1.31 -5.57
CA GLU A 70 -2.75 0.03 -6.12
C GLU A 70 -4.02 0.67 -6.70
N ALA A 71 -4.79 -0.10 -7.47
CA ALA A 71 -6.03 0.40 -8.08
C ALA A 71 -7.06 0.81 -7.02
N ARG A 72 -7.15 0.08 -5.90
CA ARG A 72 -8.04 0.42 -4.77
C ARG A 72 -7.59 1.67 -4.05
N ILE A 73 -6.30 1.77 -3.72
CA ILE A 73 -5.71 2.95 -3.07
C ILE A 73 -5.97 4.18 -3.93
N ASN A 74 -5.69 4.11 -5.24
CA ASN A 74 -5.92 5.22 -6.15
C ASN A 74 -7.41 5.63 -6.22
N ARG A 75 -8.36 4.67 -6.25
CA ARG A 75 -9.79 5.00 -6.21
C ARG A 75 -10.20 5.73 -4.92
N LEU A 76 -9.67 5.31 -3.78
CA LEU A 76 -9.93 5.99 -2.50
C LEU A 76 -9.34 7.40 -2.50
N GLN A 77 -8.10 7.57 -2.98
CA GLN A 77 -7.46 8.88 -3.10
C GLN A 77 -8.22 9.81 -4.04
N THR A 78 -8.65 9.32 -5.21
CA THR A 78 -9.47 10.12 -6.13
C THR A 78 -10.79 10.51 -5.51
N ALA A 79 -11.47 9.61 -4.79
CA ALA A 79 -12.72 9.92 -4.11
C ALA A 79 -12.55 11.06 -3.09
N VAL A 80 -11.52 10.99 -2.24
CA VAL A 80 -11.21 12.03 -1.25
C VAL A 80 -10.81 13.35 -1.91
N ALA A 81 -9.90 13.31 -2.89
CA ALA A 81 -9.43 14.51 -3.59
C ALA A 81 -10.55 15.23 -4.36
N GLU A 82 -11.51 14.49 -4.93
CA GLU A 82 -12.65 15.07 -5.64
C GLU A 82 -13.85 15.39 -4.74
N GLY A 83 -13.82 15.00 -3.46
CA GLY A 83 -14.95 15.15 -2.55
C GLY A 83 -16.16 14.28 -2.92
N LYS A 84 -15.94 13.14 -3.59
CA LYS A 84 -17.00 12.31 -4.17
C LYS A 84 -16.90 10.85 -3.69
N PRO A 85 -17.71 10.42 -2.71
CA PRO A 85 -17.80 9.02 -2.35
C PRO A 85 -18.45 8.18 -3.46
N TYR A 86 -18.23 6.87 -3.41
CA TYR A 86 -18.84 5.90 -4.33
C TYR A 86 -19.46 4.72 -3.56
N PRO A 87 -20.45 4.00 -4.13
CA PRO A 87 -21.23 3.01 -3.38
C PRO A 87 -20.41 1.91 -2.70
N THR A 88 -19.31 1.47 -3.31
CA THR A 88 -18.45 0.39 -2.81
C THR A 88 -17.22 0.89 -2.05
N LEU A 89 -17.17 2.17 -1.65
CA LEU A 89 -16.00 2.78 -1.01
C LEU A 89 -15.60 2.04 0.27
N TYR A 90 -16.55 1.73 1.15
CA TYR A 90 -16.24 0.95 2.35
C TYR A 90 -15.68 -0.45 2.02
N GLY A 91 -16.17 -1.07 0.94
CA GLY A 91 -15.63 -2.34 0.44
C GLY A 91 -14.17 -2.22 0.00
N ASP A 92 -13.80 -1.13 -0.67
CA ASP A 92 -12.41 -0.86 -1.04
C ASP A 92 -11.55 -0.57 0.20
N VAL A 93 -12.06 0.13 1.22
CA VAL A 93 -11.36 0.31 2.51
C VAL A 93 -11.06 -1.04 3.15
N CYS A 94 -12.05 -1.93 3.28
CA CYS A 94 -11.85 -3.27 3.83
C CYS A 94 -10.80 -4.06 3.04
N LYS A 95 -10.83 -3.99 1.70
CA LYS A 95 -9.87 -4.70 0.85
C LYS A 95 -8.45 -4.12 0.94
N VAL A 96 -8.31 -2.81 1.09
CA VAL A 96 -7.02 -2.18 1.36
C VAL A 96 -6.48 -2.64 2.72
N LYS A 97 -7.31 -2.67 3.76
CA LYS A 97 -6.90 -3.19 5.08
C LYS A 97 -6.46 -4.66 5.03
N GLU A 98 -7.20 -5.51 4.30
CA GLU A 98 -6.77 -6.90 4.04
C GLU A 98 -5.40 -6.94 3.35
N GLY A 99 -5.18 -6.08 2.35
CA GLY A 99 -3.90 -5.94 1.66
C GLY A 99 -2.76 -5.47 2.57
N LEU A 100 -3.01 -4.52 3.47
CA LEU A 100 -2.05 -4.11 4.49
C LEU A 100 -1.71 -5.27 5.43
N GLY A 101 -2.67 -6.14 5.76
CA GLY A 101 -2.42 -7.36 6.53
C GLY A 101 -1.45 -8.32 5.82
N VAL A 102 -1.50 -8.41 4.49
CA VAL A 102 -0.51 -9.17 3.70
C VAL A 102 0.88 -8.55 3.79
N ILE A 103 0.97 -7.21 3.67
CA ILE A 103 2.23 -6.47 3.78
C ILE A 103 2.83 -6.63 5.18
N LEU A 104 2.00 -6.53 6.23
CA LEU A 104 2.40 -6.76 7.62
C LEU A 104 3.03 -8.14 7.81
N GLY A 105 2.36 -9.21 7.35
CA GLY A 105 2.88 -10.57 7.44
C GLY A 105 4.18 -10.75 6.66
N TYR A 106 4.30 -10.11 5.49
CA TYR A 106 5.54 -10.10 4.71
C TYR A 106 6.69 -9.42 5.46
N TYR A 107 6.49 -8.19 5.97
CA TYR A 107 7.50 -7.45 6.71
C TYR A 107 7.95 -8.18 7.96
N GLN A 108 7.03 -8.70 8.77
CA GLN A 108 7.37 -9.49 9.96
C GLN A 108 8.21 -10.72 9.59
N SER A 109 7.88 -11.40 8.49
CA SER A 109 8.65 -12.55 7.98
C SER A 109 10.05 -12.15 7.49
N GLN A 110 10.19 -11.01 6.81
CA GLN A 110 11.49 -10.49 6.38
C GLN A 110 12.35 -10.06 7.55
N ILE A 111 11.80 -9.29 8.51
CA ILE A 111 12.51 -8.85 9.72
C ILE A 111 13.04 -10.07 10.50
N LYS A 112 12.20 -11.10 10.71
CA LYS A 112 12.61 -12.32 11.43
C LYS A 112 13.76 -13.09 10.76
N LYS A 113 13.94 -12.92 9.45
CA LYS A 113 14.95 -13.63 8.64
C LYS A 113 16.16 -12.74 8.31
N ASP A 114 16.29 -11.58 8.95
CA ASP A 114 17.33 -10.60 8.67
C ASP A 114 17.31 -10.11 7.19
N GLN A 115 16.10 -9.96 6.63
CA GLN A 115 15.80 -9.32 5.34
C GLN A 115 16.60 -9.85 4.14
N PRO A 116 16.57 -11.16 3.84
CA PRO A 116 17.43 -11.76 2.83
C PRO A 116 17.22 -11.18 1.42
N ILE A 117 16.02 -10.69 1.11
CA ILE A 117 15.71 -10.06 -0.18
C ILE A 117 16.40 -8.71 -0.30
N ALA A 118 16.24 -7.84 0.70
CA ALA A 118 16.84 -6.50 0.70
C ALA A 118 18.37 -6.59 0.78
N SER A 119 18.91 -7.45 1.65
CA SER A 119 20.37 -7.66 1.76
C SER A 119 20.97 -8.20 0.46
N SER A 120 20.30 -9.13 -0.22
CA SER A 120 20.76 -9.60 -1.53
C SER A 120 20.76 -8.46 -2.56
N PHE A 121 19.71 -7.64 -2.58
CA PHE A 121 19.64 -6.50 -3.50
C PHE A 121 20.75 -5.48 -3.25
N VAL A 122 20.97 -5.09 -1.99
CA VAL A 122 22.01 -4.12 -1.61
C VAL A 122 23.39 -4.64 -2.00
N ARG A 123 23.69 -5.90 -1.71
CA ARG A 123 24.97 -6.52 -2.09
C ARG A 123 25.19 -6.48 -3.60
N ASP A 124 24.18 -6.80 -4.39
CA ASP A 124 24.26 -6.77 -5.85
C ASP A 124 24.41 -5.32 -6.36
N ALA A 125 23.71 -4.37 -5.74
CA ALA A 125 23.78 -2.94 -6.06
C ALA A 125 25.10 -2.26 -5.66
N GLN A 126 25.89 -2.87 -4.77
CA GLN A 126 27.23 -2.41 -4.39
C GLN A 126 28.34 -3.07 -5.21
N SER A 127 27.99 -3.97 -6.15
CA SER A 127 28.98 -4.57 -7.04
C SER A 127 29.58 -3.53 -7.99
N ARG A 128 30.87 -3.68 -8.33
CA ARG A 128 31.60 -2.73 -9.19
C ARG A 128 30.97 -2.51 -10.57
N SER A 129 30.24 -3.51 -11.08
CA SER A 129 29.55 -3.45 -12.37
C SER A 129 28.08 -3.02 -12.24
N SER A 130 27.63 -2.59 -11.06
CA SER A 130 26.26 -2.16 -10.84
C SER A 130 26.01 -0.76 -11.40
N GLN A 131 24.76 -0.52 -11.80
CA GLN A 131 24.33 0.81 -12.23
C GLN A 131 24.41 1.86 -11.12
N ILE A 132 24.20 1.46 -9.86
CA ILE A 132 24.33 2.36 -8.70
C ILE A 132 25.78 2.83 -8.53
N THR A 133 26.75 1.93 -8.67
CA THR A 133 28.17 2.28 -8.54
C THR A 133 28.66 3.13 -9.72
N ALA A 134 28.17 2.85 -10.93
CA ALA A 134 28.43 3.69 -12.11
C ALA A 134 27.89 5.11 -11.89
N LEU A 135 26.61 5.23 -11.51
CA LEU A 135 25.97 6.52 -11.23
C LEU A 135 26.70 7.31 -10.12
N ALA A 136 27.11 6.64 -9.04
CA ALA A 136 27.87 7.30 -7.98
C ALA A 136 29.22 7.85 -8.48
N SER A 137 29.86 7.16 -9.41
CA SER A 137 31.13 7.60 -10.02
C SER A 137 30.93 8.78 -10.97
N GLU A 138 29.88 8.75 -11.79
CA GLU A 138 29.50 9.83 -12.73
C GLU A 138 29.12 11.12 -11.99
N VAL A 139 28.42 11.01 -10.86
CA VAL A 139 28.09 12.16 -9.99
C VAL A 139 29.34 12.71 -9.33
N ALA A 140 30.24 11.86 -8.81
CA ALA A 140 31.48 12.31 -8.19
C ALA A 140 32.47 12.94 -9.18
N GLY A 141 32.39 12.57 -10.46
CA GLY A 141 33.20 13.13 -11.54
C GLY A 141 32.61 14.39 -12.21
N ASP A 142 31.50 14.93 -11.70
CA ASP A 142 30.73 16.02 -12.31
C ASP A 142 30.26 15.72 -13.76
N GLU A 143 30.25 14.46 -14.17
CA GLU A 143 29.80 14.01 -15.51
C GLU A 143 28.26 13.92 -15.58
N HIS A 144 27.60 13.72 -14.43
CA HIS A 144 26.15 13.66 -14.31
C HIS A 144 25.61 14.53 -13.14
N PRO A 145 25.73 15.87 -13.23
CA PRO A 145 25.45 16.77 -12.10
C PRO A 145 23.96 16.84 -11.70
N PHE A 146 23.05 16.45 -12.60
CA PHE A 146 21.61 16.40 -12.34
C PHE A 146 21.06 15.00 -12.52
N LEU A 147 20.40 14.50 -11.49
CA LEU A 147 19.74 13.20 -11.52
C LEU A 147 18.47 13.26 -12.37
N ASN A 148 18.36 12.33 -13.32
CA ASN A 148 17.14 12.13 -14.08
C ASN A 148 16.16 11.22 -13.30
N LYS A 149 14.94 11.05 -13.81
CA LYS A 149 13.88 10.24 -13.16
C LYS A 149 14.25 8.75 -13.01
N ILE A 150 15.09 8.21 -13.87
CA ILE A 150 15.59 6.83 -13.76
C ILE A 150 16.57 6.75 -12.59
N ASP A 151 17.52 7.68 -12.52
CA ASP A 151 18.52 7.75 -11.45
C ASP A 151 17.85 7.91 -10.09
N SER A 152 16.90 8.84 -9.97
CA SER A 152 16.13 9.04 -8.74
C SER A 152 15.41 7.78 -8.32
N ARG A 153 14.75 7.06 -9.25
CA ARG A 153 14.07 5.79 -8.92
C ARG A 153 15.05 4.73 -8.44
N MET A 154 16.23 4.65 -9.07
CA MET A 154 17.27 3.70 -8.70
C MET A 154 17.79 3.98 -7.29
N LEU A 155 18.12 5.24 -6.99
CA LEU A 155 18.60 5.69 -5.69
C LEU A 155 17.53 5.55 -4.60
N THR A 156 16.27 5.84 -4.90
CA THR A 156 15.16 5.63 -3.97
C THR A 156 15.03 4.14 -3.62
N LYS A 157 15.04 3.26 -4.62
CA LYS A 157 14.99 1.81 -4.38
C LYS A 157 16.19 1.32 -3.57
N TYR A 158 17.39 1.80 -3.89
CA TYR A 158 18.61 1.49 -3.14
C TYR A 158 18.50 1.93 -1.68
N THR A 159 18.14 3.19 -1.45
CA THR A 159 18.00 3.76 -0.10
C THR A 159 16.98 2.99 0.73
N ILE A 160 15.81 2.67 0.15
CA ILE A 160 14.78 1.91 0.86
C ILE A 160 15.24 0.48 1.17
N ASN A 161 15.93 -0.20 0.25
CA ASN A 161 16.46 -1.54 0.54
C ASN A 161 17.64 -1.51 1.53
N TYR A 162 18.42 -0.44 1.55
CA TYR A 162 19.51 -0.24 2.50
C TYR A 162 18.97 0.00 3.91
N CYS A 163 17.89 0.78 4.04
CA CYS A 163 17.21 1.08 5.30
C CYS A 163 16.01 0.16 5.58
N ALA A 164 15.99 -1.04 5.00
CA ALA A 164 14.81 -1.91 5.02
C ALA A 164 14.35 -2.28 6.43
N THR A 165 15.27 -2.42 7.40
CA THR A 165 14.91 -2.69 8.80
C THR A 165 14.03 -1.62 9.39
N ASP A 166 14.50 -0.38 9.37
CA ASP A 166 13.84 0.73 10.04
C ASP A 166 12.51 1.02 9.34
N ILE A 167 12.52 1.04 8.00
CA ILE A 167 11.31 1.25 7.19
C ILE A 167 10.25 0.18 7.47
N MET A 168 10.63 -1.10 7.50
CA MET A 168 9.66 -2.16 7.77
C MET A 168 9.13 -2.09 9.21
N GLN A 169 9.95 -1.68 10.19
CA GLN A 169 9.52 -1.56 11.58
C GLN A 169 8.52 -0.41 11.75
N ASP A 170 8.81 0.75 11.16
CA ASP A 170 7.92 1.91 11.17
C ASP A 170 6.60 1.58 10.45
N ASP A 171 6.67 1.02 9.24
CA ASP A 171 5.49 0.62 8.49
C ASP A 171 4.65 -0.42 9.28
N VAL A 172 5.27 -1.38 9.99
CA VAL A 172 4.57 -2.38 10.81
C VAL A 172 3.72 -1.72 11.90
N ALA A 173 4.26 -0.70 12.58
CA ALA A 173 3.54 0.03 13.61
C ALA A 173 2.34 0.77 13.01
N THR A 174 2.56 1.51 11.93
CA THR A 174 1.51 2.27 11.24
C THR A 174 0.41 1.37 10.66
N ILE A 175 0.78 0.22 10.06
CA ILE A 175 -0.20 -0.77 9.58
C ILE A 175 -1.08 -1.28 10.74
N ALA A 176 -0.48 -1.58 11.90
CA ALA A 176 -1.23 -2.09 13.04
C ALA A 176 -2.29 -1.11 13.53
N GLU A 177 -1.99 0.19 13.52
CA GLU A 177 -2.95 1.25 13.85
C GLU A 177 -4.08 1.35 12.82
N ILE A 178 -3.74 1.41 11.52
CA ILE A 178 -4.72 1.54 10.43
C ILE A 178 -5.67 0.33 10.38
N VAL A 179 -5.15 -0.90 10.50
CA VAL A 179 -5.95 -2.12 10.38
C VAL A 179 -6.98 -2.25 11.52
N GLN A 180 -6.71 -1.65 12.69
CA GLN A 180 -7.64 -1.67 13.82
C GLN A 180 -8.76 -0.61 13.71
N LYS A 181 -8.59 0.43 12.89
CA LYS A 181 -9.61 1.48 12.72
C LYS A 181 -10.87 0.93 12.05
N PRO A 182 -12.08 1.16 12.60
CA PRO A 182 -13.30 0.61 12.02
C PRO A 182 -13.71 1.28 10.70
N TYR A 183 -13.30 2.54 10.47
CA TYR A 183 -13.79 3.39 9.36
C TYR A 183 -15.33 3.45 9.29
N LEU A 184 -15.95 3.45 10.47
CA LEU A 184 -17.38 3.59 10.70
C LEU A 184 -17.56 4.47 11.93
N ALA A 185 -18.65 5.24 11.95
CA ALA A 185 -18.98 6.05 13.12
C ALA A 185 -19.46 5.15 14.27
N ASP A 186 -19.27 5.63 15.50
CA ASP A 186 -19.85 5.00 16.68
C ASP A 186 -21.33 5.40 16.78
N HIS A 187 -22.20 4.40 16.75
CA HIS A 187 -23.65 4.57 16.89
C HIS A 187 -24.19 3.88 18.16
N SER A 188 -23.32 3.60 19.14
CA SER A 188 -23.72 2.92 20.39
C SER A 188 -24.82 3.65 21.17
N ASP A 189 -24.93 4.97 20.99
CA ASP A 189 -25.95 5.83 21.60
C ASP A 189 -27.27 5.91 20.79
N ASP A 190 -27.34 5.32 19.58
CA ASP A 190 -28.55 5.28 18.76
C ASP A 190 -29.18 3.87 18.78
N PRO A 191 -30.16 3.60 19.66
CA PRO A 191 -30.76 2.27 19.80
C PRO A 191 -31.61 1.84 18.60
N LYS A 192 -31.87 2.74 17.63
CA LYS A 192 -32.60 2.43 16.40
C LYS A 192 -31.68 2.30 15.19
N PHE A 193 -30.38 2.49 15.38
CA PHE A 193 -29.42 2.48 14.29
C PHE A 193 -29.30 1.10 13.64
N SER A 194 -29.27 1.09 12.31
CA SER A 194 -28.95 -0.09 11.52
C SER A 194 -28.38 0.32 10.16
N TYR A 195 -27.34 -0.40 9.71
CA TYR A 195 -26.74 -0.19 8.39
C TYR A 195 -27.58 -0.76 7.24
N ILE A 196 -28.66 -1.49 7.55
CA ILE A 196 -29.52 -2.19 6.58
C ILE A 196 -30.97 -1.71 6.59
N SER A 197 -31.31 -0.75 7.46
CA SER A 197 -32.67 -0.22 7.65
C SER A 197 -32.94 0.99 6.78
#